data_AF-A0A7Y2P9E3-F1
#
_entry.id   AF-A0A7Y2P9E3-F1
#
_cell.length_a   1.000
_cell.length_b   1.000
_cell.length_c   1.000
_cell.angle_alpha   90.00
_cell.angle_beta   90.00
_cell.angle_gamma   90.00
#
_symmetry.space_group_name_H-M   'P 1'
#
loop_
_entity.id
_entity.type
_entity.pdbx_description
1 polymer ?
#
loop_
_entity_poly.entity_id
_entity_poly.type
_entity_poly.pdbx_seq_one_letter_code
_entity_poly.pdbx_strand_id
1 'polypeptide(L)'
;DTARRASIVPGYGMAVSQAQHAVRDLANLLESRGVEVEFAIHPVAGRMPGHMNVLLAEANIPYDRLKEMDEANSGFPQTDIALVIGANDVVNPLARTDPDSPIAGMPILDVDKARTVVVVKRSLSPGFAGIPNPLFAADNTLMLFGDGKKAILELIAALKEF
;
A
#
# COMPACT_ATOMS: atom_id res chain seq x y z
N ASP A 1 -18.97 6.54 -8.14
CA ASP A 1 -18.84 5.09 -8.36
C ASP A 1 -18.15 4.41 -7.20
N THR A 2 -18.71 3.30 -6.72
CA THR A 2 -18.11 2.45 -5.68
C THR A 2 -16.95 1.66 -6.28
N ALA A 3 -15.82 1.58 -5.57
CA ALA A 3 -14.69 0.76 -5.99
C ALA A 3 -15.08 -0.72 -6.04
N ARG A 4 -14.58 -1.45 -7.04
CA ARG A 4 -14.79 -2.89 -7.25
C ARG A 4 -13.52 -3.69 -6.98
N ARG A 5 -12.34 -3.11 -7.20
CA ARG A 5 -11.04 -3.75 -6.91
C ARG A 5 -10.11 -2.84 -6.11
N ALA A 6 -9.61 -3.34 -4.99
CA ALA A 6 -8.68 -2.65 -4.11
C ALA A 6 -7.39 -3.46 -3.93
N SER A 7 -6.24 -2.80 -4.02
CA SER A 7 -4.93 -3.40 -3.76
C SER A 7 -4.28 -2.72 -2.56
N ILE A 8 -4.01 -3.47 -1.50
CA ILE A 8 -3.38 -2.96 -0.29
C ILE A 8 -1.86 -3.16 -0.42
N VAL A 9 -1.10 -2.09 -0.29
CA VAL A 9 0.36 -2.07 -0.45
C VAL A 9 1.01 -1.77 0.90
N PRO A 10 1.38 -2.81 1.67
CA PRO A 10 1.97 -2.63 2.99
C PRO A 10 3.46 -2.30 2.92
N GLY A 11 3.90 -1.43 3.83
CA GLY A 11 5.32 -1.11 4.00
C GLY A 11 5.74 -1.01 5.46
N TYR A 12 6.95 -0.51 5.68
CA TYR A 12 7.55 -0.45 7.01
C TYR A 12 6.70 0.32 8.05
N GLY A 13 6.00 1.37 7.63
CA GLY A 13 5.11 2.11 8.54
C GLY A 13 3.94 1.28 9.08
N MET A 14 3.48 0.25 8.35
CA MET A 14 2.49 -0.71 8.86
C MET A 14 3.08 -1.53 10.01
N ALA A 15 4.34 -1.99 9.86
CA ALA A 15 5.05 -2.72 10.91
C ALA A 15 5.27 -1.86 12.15
N VAL A 16 5.70 -0.60 11.98
CA VAL A 16 5.92 0.33 13.10
C VAL A 16 4.63 0.60 13.88
N SER A 17 3.49 0.70 13.18
CA SER A 17 2.19 0.97 13.80
C SER A 17 1.45 -0.28 14.26
N GLN A 18 1.97 -1.48 13.97
CA GLN A 18 1.32 -2.76 14.27
C GLN A 18 -0.12 -2.82 13.70
N ALA A 19 -0.26 -2.37 12.46
CA ALA A 19 -1.56 -2.20 11.80
C ALA A 19 -2.07 -3.45 11.07
N GLN A 20 -1.31 -4.54 11.01
CA GLN A 20 -1.62 -5.74 10.22
C GLN A 20 -3.02 -6.32 10.49
N HIS A 21 -3.45 -6.37 11.74
CA HIS A 21 -4.80 -6.84 12.09
C HIS A 21 -5.90 -5.86 11.67
N ALA A 22 -5.66 -4.55 11.83
CA ALA A 22 -6.61 -3.54 11.39
C ALA A 22 -6.76 -3.56 9.87
N VAL A 23 -5.66 -3.74 9.14
CA VAL A 23 -5.67 -3.86 7.68
C VAL A 23 -6.44 -5.10 7.23
N ARG A 24 -6.27 -6.25 7.89
CA ARG A 24 -7.10 -7.44 7.65
C ARG A 24 -8.58 -7.13 7.86
N ASP A 25 -8.94 -6.48 8.96
CA ASP A 25 -10.33 -6.18 9.28
C ASP A 25 -10.95 -5.22 8.26
N LEU A 26 -10.16 -4.27 7.74
CA LEU A 26 -10.55 -3.42 6.61
C LEU A 26 -10.78 -4.25 5.34
N ALA A 27 -9.84 -5.15 4.99
CA ALA A 27 -9.96 -6.02 3.83
C ALA A 27 -11.24 -6.87 3.91
N ASN A 28 -11.50 -7.50 5.06
CA ASN A 28 -12.71 -8.30 5.28
C ASN A 28 -13.99 -7.45 5.16
N LEU A 29 -13.98 -6.22 5.66
CA LEU A 29 -15.13 -5.32 5.52
C LEU A 29 -15.39 -4.96 4.06
N LEU A 30 -14.35 -4.65 3.29
CA LEU A 30 -14.46 -4.35 1.85
C LEU A 30 -14.96 -5.57 1.07
N GLU A 31 -14.44 -6.76 1.35
CA GLU A 31 -14.91 -8.02 0.75
C GLU A 31 -16.37 -8.31 1.08
N SER A 32 -16.81 -8.06 2.32
CA SER A 32 -18.22 -8.22 2.71
C SER A 32 -19.17 -7.32 1.91
N ARG A 33 -18.64 -6.27 1.28
CA ARG A 33 -19.33 -5.33 0.39
C ARG A 33 -19.13 -5.64 -1.10
N GLY A 34 -18.53 -6.79 -1.43
CA GLY A 34 -18.32 -7.24 -2.81
C GLY A 34 -17.12 -6.62 -3.50
N VAL A 35 -16.19 -6.01 -2.77
CA VAL A 35 -14.92 -5.51 -3.32
C VAL A 35 -13.91 -6.65 -3.37
N GLU A 36 -13.25 -6.82 -4.51
CA GLU A 36 -12.09 -7.70 -4.63
C GLU A 36 -10.88 -7.05 -3.95
N VAL A 37 -10.30 -7.71 -2.95
CA VAL A 37 -9.17 -7.18 -2.19
C VAL A 37 -7.96 -8.10 -2.31
N GLU A 38 -6.84 -7.53 -2.73
CA GLU A 38 -5.54 -8.20 -2.80
C GLU A 38 -4.47 -7.41 -2.02
N PHE A 39 -3.35 -8.07 -1.73
CA PHE A 39 -2.20 -7.47 -1.06
C PHE A 39 -0.99 -7.52 -1.99
N ALA A 40 -0.54 -6.36 -2.46
CA ALA A 40 0.63 -6.25 -3.32
C ALA A 40 1.91 -6.21 -2.49
N ILE A 41 2.72 -7.26 -2.58
CA ILE A 41 3.91 -7.44 -1.75
C ILE A 41 5.16 -7.09 -2.56
N HIS A 42 5.90 -6.09 -2.09
CA HIS A 42 7.23 -5.81 -2.59
C HIS A 42 8.27 -6.67 -1.84
N PRO A 43 9.23 -7.32 -2.54
CA PRO A 43 10.17 -8.27 -1.92
C PRO A 43 11.03 -7.66 -0.81
N VAL A 44 11.34 -6.36 -0.91
CA VAL A 44 12.11 -5.62 0.11
C VAL A 44 11.27 -4.61 0.92
N ALA A 45 9.93 -4.73 0.92
CA ALA A 45 9.11 -3.91 1.81
C ALA A 45 9.43 -4.23 3.28
N GLY A 46 9.70 -3.19 4.08
CA GLY A 46 10.02 -3.33 5.50
C GLY A 46 11.50 -3.11 5.80
N ARG A 47 12.06 -3.97 6.66
CA ARG A 47 13.46 -3.94 7.13
C ARG A 47 14.14 -5.32 7.17
N MET A 48 13.46 -6.36 6.68
CA MET A 48 14.00 -7.71 6.54
C MET A 48 13.34 -8.36 5.31
N PRO A 49 13.98 -9.35 4.65
CA PRO A 49 13.34 -10.12 3.59
C PRO A 49 12.02 -10.75 4.07
N GLY A 50 10.96 -10.63 3.27
CA GLY A 50 9.64 -11.20 3.60
C GLY A 50 8.94 -10.56 4.81
N HIS A 51 9.36 -9.37 5.25
CA HIS A 51 8.80 -8.72 6.45
C HIS A 51 7.27 -8.62 6.37
N MET A 52 6.73 -8.16 5.23
CA MET A 52 5.28 -8.02 5.08
C MET A 52 4.58 -9.38 5.08
N ASN A 53 5.15 -10.40 4.43
CA ASN A 53 4.58 -11.75 4.43
C ASN A 53 4.42 -12.29 5.85
N VAL A 54 5.43 -12.11 6.72
CA VAL A 54 5.39 -12.55 8.12
C VAL A 54 4.26 -11.85 8.88
N LEU A 55 4.14 -10.52 8.78
CA LEU A 55 3.11 -9.77 9.50
C LEU A 55 1.68 -10.08 8.99
N LEU A 56 1.51 -10.27 7.69
CA LEU A 56 0.22 -10.62 7.11
C LEU A 56 -0.18 -12.06 7.46
N ALA A 57 0.79 -12.98 7.51
CA ALA A 57 0.57 -14.34 8.00
C ALA A 57 0.19 -14.36 9.49
N GLU A 58 0.88 -13.56 10.33
CA GLU A 58 0.51 -13.37 11.75
C GLU A 58 -0.92 -12.84 11.90
N ALA A 59 -1.35 -11.96 11.00
CA ALA A 59 -2.72 -11.48 10.97
C ALA A 59 -3.75 -12.53 10.51
N ASN A 60 -3.33 -13.70 10.02
CA ASN A 60 -4.16 -14.72 9.36
C ASN A 60 -4.79 -14.24 8.05
N ILE A 61 -4.02 -13.48 7.24
CA ILE A 61 -4.44 -13.16 5.87
C ILE A 61 -4.12 -14.36 4.97
N PRO A 62 -5.10 -14.85 4.19
CA PRO A 62 -4.90 -15.98 3.28
C PRO A 62 -3.81 -15.71 2.23
N TYR A 63 -2.97 -16.71 1.98
CA TYR A 63 -1.83 -16.60 1.04
C TYR A 63 -2.24 -16.33 -0.41
N ASP A 64 -3.41 -16.80 -0.83
CA ASP A 64 -3.98 -16.57 -2.16
C ASP A 64 -4.31 -15.10 -2.44
N ARG A 65 -4.46 -14.28 -1.38
CA ARG A 65 -4.61 -12.83 -1.48
C ARG A 65 -3.28 -12.08 -1.57
N LEU A 66 -2.16 -12.74 -1.26
CA LEU A 66 -0.84 -12.13 -1.35
C LEU A 66 -0.33 -12.25 -2.79
N LYS A 67 -0.19 -11.11 -3.44
CA LYS A 67 0.28 -10.99 -4.82
C LYS A 67 1.73 -10.55 -4.79
N GLU A 68 2.60 -11.37 -5.37
CA GLU A 68 3.98 -10.99 -5.60
C GLU A 68 4.03 -9.81 -6.58
N MET A 69 5.11 -9.02 -6.50
CA MET A 69 5.23 -7.73 -7.19
C MET A 69 4.87 -7.77 -8.68
N ASP A 70 5.35 -8.76 -9.44
CA ASP A 70 5.08 -8.84 -10.88
C ASP A 70 3.60 -9.12 -11.20
N GLU A 71 2.96 -9.99 -10.41
CA GLU A 71 1.54 -10.29 -10.53
C GLU A 71 0.71 -9.05 -10.18
N ALA A 72 1.02 -8.40 -9.05
CA ALA A 72 0.36 -7.18 -8.62
C ALA A 72 0.51 -6.05 -9.65
N ASN A 73 1.72 -5.88 -10.20
CA ASN A 73 2.02 -4.85 -11.19
C ASN A 73 1.19 -4.99 -12.48
N SER A 74 0.91 -6.23 -12.89
CA SER A 74 0.03 -6.48 -14.04
C SER A 74 -1.43 -6.06 -13.79
N GLY A 75 -1.85 -6.03 -12.51
CA GLY A 75 -3.21 -5.75 -12.08
C GLY A 75 -3.51 -4.26 -11.83
N PHE A 76 -2.51 -3.43 -11.49
CA PHE A 76 -2.74 -2.03 -11.12
C PHE A 76 -3.53 -1.20 -12.15
N PRO A 77 -3.36 -1.36 -13.48
CA PRO A 77 -4.17 -0.63 -14.45
C PRO A 77 -5.68 -0.89 -14.36
N GLN A 78 -6.11 -1.99 -13.73
CA GLN A 78 -7.52 -2.31 -13.47
C GLN A 78 -7.90 -2.15 -11.98
N THR A 79 -6.99 -1.69 -11.13
CA THR A 79 -7.25 -1.44 -9.71
C THR A 79 -7.92 -0.08 -9.54
N ASP A 80 -9.08 -0.06 -8.88
CA ASP A 80 -9.81 1.17 -8.60
C ASP A 80 -9.13 2.00 -7.49
N ILE A 81 -8.66 1.33 -6.44
CA ILE A 81 -7.99 1.95 -5.29
C ILE A 81 -6.73 1.16 -4.91
N ALA A 82 -5.57 1.82 -4.93
CA ALA A 82 -4.36 1.33 -4.29
C ALA A 82 -4.19 1.98 -2.91
N LEU A 83 -4.33 1.20 -1.83
CA LEU A 83 -4.14 1.68 -0.46
C LEU A 83 -2.71 1.40 0.00
N VAL A 84 -1.86 2.42 -0.08
CA VAL A 84 -0.46 2.36 0.33
C VAL A 84 -0.35 2.67 1.83
N ILE A 85 -0.06 1.66 2.65
CA ILE A 85 0.08 1.82 4.10
C ILE A 85 1.53 1.74 4.56
N GLY A 86 2.13 2.90 4.83
CA GLY A 86 3.47 2.99 5.39
C GLY A 86 4.60 2.53 4.46
N ALA A 87 4.33 2.36 3.16
CA ALA A 87 5.34 2.21 2.13
C ALA A 87 5.77 3.58 1.57
N ASN A 88 7.00 3.65 1.08
CA ASN A 88 7.53 4.87 0.45
C ASN A 88 8.45 4.51 -0.73
N ASP A 89 9.67 4.03 -0.47
CA ASP A 89 10.66 3.80 -1.52
C ASP A 89 10.20 2.74 -2.53
N VAL A 90 9.53 1.69 -2.06
CA VAL A 90 9.00 0.59 -2.89
C VAL A 90 7.82 0.97 -3.78
N VAL A 91 7.32 2.20 -3.68
CA VAL A 91 6.28 2.78 -4.54
C VAL A 91 6.74 4.10 -5.16
N ASN A 92 8.05 4.39 -5.13
CA ASN A 92 8.57 5.68 -5.60
C ASN A 92 8.88 5.61 -7.10
N PRO A 93 8.14 6.32 -7.96
CA PRO A 93 8.29 6.21 -9.42
C PRO A 93 9.61 6.79 -9.93
N LEU A 94 10.39 7.49 -9.10
CA LEU A 94 11.75 7.92 -9.45
C LEU A 94 12.65 6.73 -9.83
N ALA A 95 12.41 5.54 -9.27
CA ALA A 95 13.14 4.35 -9.66
C ALA A 95 13.04 4.01 -11.16
N ARG A 96 11.93 4.40 -11.81
CA ARG A 96 11.69 4.18 -13.25
C ARG A 96 11.89 5.44 -14.11
N THR A 97 11.75 6.63 -13.52
CA THR A 97 11.62 7.89 -14.27
C THR A 97 12.85 8.79 -14.19
N ASP A 98 13.72 8.58 -13.21
CA ASP A 98 14.91 9.40 -12.99
C ASP A 98 16.17 8.51 -12.90
N PRO A 99 16.98 8.45 -13.98
CA PRO A 99 18.21 7.67 -14.01
C PRO A 99 19.27 8.10 -12.98
N ASP A 100 19.21 9.35 -12.49
CA ASP A 100 20.15 9.89 -11.51
C ASP A 100 19.67 9.65 -10.06
N SER A 101 18.47 9.09 -9.89
CA SER A 101 17.92 8.79 -8.57
C SER A 101 18.74 7.69 -7.86
N PRO A 102 18.95 7.79 -6.53
CA PRO A 102 19.59 6.72 -5.75
C PRO A 102 18.89 5.36 -5.81
N ILE A 103 17.63 5.33 -6.27
CA ILE A 103 16.83 4.10 -6.43
C ILE A 103 16.59 3.75 -7.92
N ALA A 104 17.30 4.39 -8.85
CA ALA A 104 17.17 4.12 -10.28
C ALA A 104 17.37 2.62 -10.58
N GLY A 105 16.43 2.04 -11.33
CA GLY A 105 16.44 0.61 -11.68
C GLY A 105 15.99 -0.34 -10.57
N MET A 106 15.70 0.14 -9.36
CA MET A 106 15.05 -0.68 -8.33
C MET A 106 13.64 -1.07 -8.84
N PRO A 107 13.29 -2.37 -8.87
CA PRO A 107 11.90 -2.75 -9.08
C PRO A 107 11.01 -2.08 -8.03
N ILE A 108 9.81 -1.65 -8.42
CA ILE A 108 8.83 -1.03 -7.53
C ILE A 108 7.43 -1.58 -7.81
N LEU A 109 6.50 -1.31 -6.91
CA LEU A 109 5.08 -1.48 -7.17
C LEU A 109 4.54 -0.26 -7.92
N ASP A 110 3.93 -0.52 -9.09
CA ASP A 110 3.40 0.47 -10.02
C ASP A 110 2.04 1.04 -9.58
N VAL A 111 1.93 1.38 -8.29
CA VAL A 111 0.67 1.85 -7.67
C VAL A 111 0.13 3.12 -8.33
N ASP A 112 1.01 3.91 -8.95
CA ASP A 112 0.66 5.10 -9.74
C ASP A 112 -0.25 4.79 -10.93
N LYS A 113 -0.28 3.53 -11.40
CA LYS A 113 -1.16 3.08 -12.48
C LYS A 113 -2.59 2.77 -12.03
N ALA A 114 -2.86 2.72 -10.71
CA ALA A 114 -4.22 2.56 -10.20
C ALA A 114 -5.05 3.83 -10.43
N ARG A 115 -6.38 3.68 -10.52
CA ARG A 115 -7.28 4.83 -10.74
C ARG A 115 -7.17 5.87 -9.62
N THR A 116 -7.04 5.43 -8.38
CA THR A 116 -6.81 6.29 -7.22
C THR A 116 -5.83 5.64 -6.28
N VAL A 117 -4.90 6.41 -5.75
CA VAL A 117 -3.93 5.98 -4.75
C VAL A 117 -4.25 6.68 -3.44
N VAL A 118 -4.34 5.94 -2.34
CA VAL A 118 -4.48 6.51 -1.00
C VAL A 118 -3.23 6.14 -0.21
N VAL A 119 -2.48 7.14 0.24
CA VAL A 119 -1.23 6.95 0.98
C VAL A 119 -1.43 7.28 2.44
N VAL A 120 -1.26 6.27 3.31
CA VAL A 120 -1.33 6.40 4.76
C VAL A 120 0.08 6.54 5.33
N LYS A 121 0.39 7.73 5.85
CA LYS A 121 1.65 8.01 6.56
C LYS A 121 1.53 9.25 7.44
N ARG A 122 2.43 9.42 8.41
CA ARG A 122 2.42 10.56 9.33
C ARG A 122 2.86 11.88 8.67
N SER A 123 3.94 11.76 7.89
CA SER A 123 4.76 12.80 7.24
C SER A 123 4.54 13.06 5.76
N LEU A 124 5.18 14.09 5.20
CA LEU A 124 5.83 14.00 3.87
C LEU A 124 7.28 13.51 3.96
N SER A 125 7.76 13.14 5.16
CA SER A 125 9.13 12.64 5.40
C SER A 125 9.52 11.48 4.47
N PRO A 126 10.80 11.43 4.04
CA PRO A 126 11.32 10.41 3.13
C PRO A 126 11.36 9.02 3.76
N GLY A 127 11.59 8.01 2.92
CA GLY A 127 11.80 6.63 3.33
C GLY A 127 13.25 6.36 3.72
N PHE A 128 13.70 5.13 3.48
CA PHE A 128 15.08 4.73 3.75
C PHE A 128 16.07 5.40 2.79
N ALA A 129 15.69 5.55 1.52
CA ALA A 129 16.52 6.18 0.49
C ALA A 129 16.74 7.69 0.71
N GLY A 130 16.02 8.33 1.63
CA GLY A 130 16.23 9.75 1.97
C GLY A 130 15.76 10.75 0.90
N ILE A 131 15.07 10.30 -0.13
CA ILE A 131 14.60 11.14 -1.25
C ILE A 131 13.09 11.41 -1.18
N PRO A 132 12.61 12.52 -1.79
CA PRO A 132 11.18 12.75 -1.96
C PRO A 132 10.55 11.68 -2.85
N ASN A 133 9.23 11.53 -2.73
CA ASN A 133 8.45 10.63 -3.56
C ASN A 133 7.36 11.43 -4.30
N PRO A 134 7.50 11.63 -5.62
CA PRO A 134 6.55 12.43 -6.40
C PRO A 134 5.17 11.77 -6.51
N LEU A 135 5.02 10.47 -6.20
CA LEU A 135 3.70 9.84 -6.07
C LEU A 135 2.78 10.62 -5.11
N PHE A 136 3.33 11.18 -4.04
CA PHE A 136 2.57 11.89 -3.01
C PHE A 136 1.97 13.22 -3.48
N ALA A 137 2.39 13.70 -4.65
CA ALA A 137 1.87 14.90 -5.30
C ALA A 137 1.19 14.60 -6.65
N ALA A 138 1.02 13.33 -7.01
CA ALA A 138 0.35 12.95 -8.24
C ALA A 138 -1.16 13.23 -8.19
N ASP A 139 -1.75 13.58 -9.33
CA ASP A 139 -3.16 14.01 -9.43
C ASP A 139 -4.15 12.94 -8.94
N ASN A 140 -3.80 11.65 -9.10
CA ASN A 140 -4.61 10.52 -8.65
C ASN A 140 -4.31 10.07 -7.22
N THR A 141 -3.45 10.78 -6.48
CA THR A 141 -3.03 10.41 -5.12
C THR A 141 -3.68 11.28 -4.05
N LEU A 142 -4.21 10.63 -3.02
CA LEU A 142 -4.75 11.25 -1.81
C LEU A 142 -3.85 10.89 -0.61
N MET A 143 -3.45 11.90 0.15
CA MET A 143 -2.68 11.72 1.37
C MET A 143 -3.61 11.61 2.58
N LEU A 144 -3.56 10.49 3.30
CA LEU A 144 -4.20 10.30 4.60
C LEU A 144 -3.15 10.40 5.71
N PHE A 145 -3.03 11.59 6.30
CA PHE A 145 -2.02 11.82 7.33
C PHE A 145 -2.42 11.22 8.68
N GLY A 146 -1.60 10.31 9.20
CA GLY A 146 -1.86 9.69 10.50
C GLY A 146 -0.90 8.57 10.87
N ASP A 147 -1.03 8.08 12.10
CA ASP A 147 -0.52 6.77 12.47
C ASP A 147 -1.25 5.69 11.65
N GLY A 148 -0.50 4.69 11.16
CA GLY A 148 -1.03 3.69 10.25
C GLY A 148 -2.21 2.91 10.82
N LYS A 149 -2.12 2.46 12.08
CA LYS A 149 -3.18 1.69 12.72
C LYS A 149 -4.39 2.56 12.99
N LYS A 150 -4.18 3.77 13.54
CA LYS A 150 -5.26 4.71 13.83
C LYS A 150 -6.05 5.07 12.57
N ALA A 151 -5.36 5.43 11.49
CA ALA A 151 -5.99 5.82 10.23
C ALA A 151 -6.84 4.69 9.62
N ILE A 152 -6.37 3.44 9.69
CA ILE A 152 -7.15 2.29 9.21
C ILE A 152 -8.39 2.04 10.07
N LEU A 153 -8.28 2.18 11.40
CA LEU A 153 -9.44 2.04 12.28
C LEU A 153 -10.50 3.13 12.02
N GLU A 154 -10.07 4.36 11.76
CA GLU A 154 -10.96 5.46 11.39
C GLU A 154 -11.64 5.19 10.03
N LEU A 155 -10.91 4.66 9.04
CA LEU A 155 -11.50 4.24 7.77
C LEU A 155 -12.54 3.13 7.95
N ILE A 156 -12.27 2.13 8.79
CA ILE A 156 -13.24 1.07 9.11
C ILE A 156 -14.50 1.64 9.76
N ALA A 157 -14.34 2.57 10.72
CA ALA A 157 -15.46 3.21 11.39
C ALA A 157 -16.32 4.01 10.39
N ALA A 158 -15.69 4.85 9.58
CA ALA A 158 -16.37 5.63 8.55
C ALA A 158 -17.10 4.73 7.55
N LEU A 159 -16.48 3.64 7.10
CA LEU A 159 -17.13 2.70 6.19
C LEU A 159 -18.38 2.08 6.80
N LYS A 160 -18.40 1.75 8.10
CA LYS A 160 -19.56 1.14 8.77
C LYS A 160 -20.75 2.09 8.93
N GLU A 161 -20.52 3.40 8.92
CA GLU A 161 -21.57 4.42 8.99
C GLU A 161 -22.30 4.63 7.66
N PHE A 162 -21.67 4.21 6.55
CA PHE A 162 -22.24 4.17 5.19
C PHE A 162 -22.78 2.78 4.85
#